data_AF-X1UI00-F1
#
_entry.id   AF-X1UI00-F1
#
_cell.length_a   1.000
_cell.length_b   1.000
_cell.length_c   1.000
_cell.angle_alpha   90.00
_cell.angle_beta   90.00
_cell.angle_gamma   90.00
#
_symmetry.space_group_name_H-M   'P 1'
#
loop_
_entity.id
_entity.type
_entity.pdbx_description
1 polymer ?
#
loop_
_entity_poly.entity_id
_entity_poly.type
_entity_poly.pdbx_seq_one_letter_code
_entity_poly.pdbx_strand_id
1 'polypeptide(L)'
;GQAANTWKRPSQRDVGGELERDERAEVVFAEIFPPFSAPATGEALKKIIPVLDGQKYGEYISLSGELASLMAPPKLSIWGSKLYSFGTPKNNNPLLSTTLKYSHSITVECLAGATAITGDYRVRLWGYVYKVDELSRVFGIMGGGVPGHPELFALLVDKARGRELPIRKDTPGGIRVTGDAWKTLPGGNNQAIPKINPLARYAFNKVDTDGKSGDYQFRYTTGNVDESEEEMYFEFDDKDALLVEGLGIRAVANLKETGLRIAGDYHPKGLFVLLPLILLLFHTVLLSVKST
;
A
#
# COMPACT_ATOMS: atom_id res chain seq x y z
N GLY A 1 3.38 23.36 -13.30
CA GLY A 1 3.70 22.52 -14.47
C GLY A 1 4.85 21.56 -14.18
N GLN A 2 4.77 20.34 -14.70
CA GLN A 2 5.77 19.27 -14.60
C GLN A 2 5.91 18.61 -15.99
N ALA A 3 7.13 18.43 -16.48
CA ALA A 3 7.37 17.86 -17.81
C ALA A 3 7.00 16.37 -17.87
N ALA A 4 6.67 15.86 -19.06
CA ALA A 4 6.39 14.44 -19.29
C ALA A 4 7.53 13.54 -18.80
N ASN A 5 7.19 12.39 -18.24
CA ASN A 5 8.13 11.36 -17.75
C ASN A 5 9.17 11.89 -16.75
N THR A 6 8.86 12.98 -16.03
CA THR A 6 9.73 13.53 -14.99
C THR A 6 9.14 13.31 -13.61
N TRP A 7 10.02 13.22 -12.62
CA TRP A 7 9.66 13.13 -11.21
C TRP A 7 9.70 14.49 -10.55
N LYS A 8 8.66 14.84 -9.80
CA LYS A 8 8.66 15.91 -8.81
C LYS A 8 9.00 15.32 -7.44
N ARG A 9 10.00 15.91 -6.77
CA ARG A 9 10.51 15.48 -5.46
C ARG A 9 10.60 16.68 -4.52
N PRO A 10 9.48 17.17 -3.98
CA PRO A 10 9.52 18.28 -3.04
C PRO A 10 10.30 17.86 -1.78
N SER A 11 11.05 18.80 -1.20
CA SER A 11 11.74 18.55 0.05
C SER A 11 10.73 18.34 1.18
N GLN A 12 11.13 17.65 2.25
CA GLN A 12 10.26 17.44 3.40
C GLN A 12 9.85 18.77 4.04
N ARG A 13 10.74 19.76 4.03
CA ARG A 13 10.46 21.13 4.47
C ARG A 13 9.38 21.82 3.63
N ASP A 14 9.44 21.70 2.31
CA ASP A 14 8.46 22.35 1.40
C ASP A 14 7.03 21.83 1.60
N VAL A 15 6.90 20.60 2.11
CA VAL A 15 5.60 19.95 2.35
C VAL A 15 5.18 19.94 3.82
N GLY A 16 5.95 20.57 4.72
CA GLY A 16 5.69 20.54 6.16
C GLY A 16 5.74 19.14 6.76
N GLY A 17 6.57 18.26 6.20
CA GLY A 17 6.67 16.85 6.56
C GLY A 17 7.74 16.53 7.59
N GLU A 18 8.37 17.53 8.23
CA GLU A 18 9.39 17.35 9.26
C GLU A 18 8.76 17.25 10.65
N LEU A 19 9.30 16.38 11.50
CA LEU A 19 8.90 16.21 12.90
C LEU A 19 9.88 16.91 13.84
N GLU A 20 9.38 17.30 15.02
CA GLU A 20 10.24 17.65 16.15
C GLU A 20 11.04 16.42 16.63
N ARG A 21 12.14 16.66 17.35
CA ARG A 21 13.01 15.58 17.86
C ARG A 21 12.25 14.59 18.77
N ASP A 22 11.29 15.10 19.54
CA ASP A 22 10.48 14.36 20.49
C ASP A 22 9.19 13.81 19.89
N GLU A 23 9.08 13.77 18.56
CA GLU A 23 7.87 13.34 17.85
C GLU A 23 8.04 12.06 17.05
N ARG A 24 6.96 11.27 16.97
CA ARG A 24 6.82 10.11 16.07
C ARG A 24 5.48 10.17 15.38
N ALA A 25 5.42 9.75 14.13
CA ALA A 25 4.19 9.89 13.37
C ALA A 25 3.84 8.64 12.57
N GLU A 26 2.55 8.50 12.31
CA GLU A 26 1.99 7.49 11.42
C GLU A 26 1.06 8.12 10.39
N VAL A 27 1.19 7.73 9.12
CA VAL A 27 0.23 8.09 8.06
C VAL A 27 -0.82 7.00 7.94
N VAL A 28 -2.08 7.41 8.03
CA VAL A 28 -3.26 6.54 8.02
C VAL A 28 -3.83 6.39 6.61
N PHE A 29 -3.91 7.49 5.85
CA PHE A 29 -4.40 7.46 4.47
C PHE A 29 -3.87 8.64 3.66
N ALA A 30 -4.06 8.59 2.35
CA ALA A 30 -3.76 9.68 1.42
C ALA A 30 -5.05 10.25 0.81
N GLU A 31 -5.01 11.53 0.40
CA GLU A 31 -5.96 12.12 -0.53
C GLU A 31 -5.21 12.77 -1.68
N ILE A 32 -5.67 12.51 -2.90
CA ILE A 32 -5.06 12.98 -4.13
C ILE A 32 -6.10 13.77 -4.91
N PHE A 33 -5.77 15.03 -5.19
CA PHE A 33 -6.50 15.91 -6.07
C PHE A 33 -5.79 15.86 -7.43
N PRO A 34 -6.35 15.19 -8.44
CA PRO A 34 -5.70 14.97 -9.71
C PRO A 34 -5.52 16.30 -10.48
N PRO A 35 -4.50 16.42 -11.32
CA PRO A 35 -4.35 17.56 -12.21
C PRO A 35 -5.35 17.52 -13.37
N PHE A 36 -5.74 18.69 -13.87
CA PHE A 36 -6.64 18.87 -15.00
C PHE A 36 -6.07 19.89 -15.98
N SER A 37 -6.08 19.56 -17.29
CA SER A 37 -5.74 20.52 -18.36
C SER A 37 -6.96 21.35 -18.78
N ALA A 38 -8.16 20.82 -18.55
CA ALA A 38 -9.45 21.46 -18.73
C ALA A 38 -10.48 20.78 -17.80
N PRO A 39 -11.66 21.38 -17.55
CA PRO A 39 -12.71 20.71 -16.78
C PRO A 39 -12.99 19.30 -17.30
N ALA A 40 -12.95 18.31 -16.40
CA ALA A 40 -13.11 16.88 -16.69
C ALA A 40 -12.02 16.22 -17.57
N THR A 41 -10.99 16.95 -18.00
CA THR A 41 -9.83 16.40 -18.73
C THR A 41 -8.66 16.22 -17.77
N GLY A 42 -8.57 15.04 -17.16
CA GLY A 42 -7.47 14.69 -16.25
C GLY A 42 -6.13 14.59 -16.97
N GLU A 43 -5.04 14.96 -16.28
CA GLU A 43 -3.67 14.76 -16.77
C GLU A 43 -3.01 13.56 -16.06
N ALA A 44 -1.99 12.99 -16.71
CA ALA A 44 -1.33 11.76 -16.27
C ALA A 44 -0.38 11.99 -15.08
N LEU A 45 -0.93 12.15 -13.87
CA LEU A 45 -0.18 11.96 -12.64
C LEU A 45 -0.02 10.45 -12.38
N LYS A 46 0.92 9.85 -13.12
CA LYS A 46 1.08 8.41 -13.26
C LYS A 46 1.21 7.74 -11.88
N LYS A 47 2.21 8.15 -11.10
CA LYS A 47 2.62 7.44 -9.87
C LYS A 47 2.95 8.40 -8.73
N ILE A 48 2.54 8.03 -7.51
CA ILE A 48 2.86 8.71 -6.26
C ILE A 48 3.44 7.68 -5.28
N ILE A 49 4.65 7.94 -4.79
CA ILE A 49 5.37 7.06 -3.85
C ILE A 49 5.66 7.83 -2.55
N PRO A 50 5.22 7.33 -1.38
CA PRO A 50 5.64 7.88 -0.09
C PRO A 50 7.13 7.67 0.16
N VAL A 51 7.79 8.64 0.78
CA VAL A 51 9.19 8.57 1.20
C VAL A 51 9.27 8.80 2.70
N LEU A 52 9.54 7.74 3.45
CA LEU A 52 9.60 7.74 4.92
C LEU A 52 11.06 7.87 5.37
N ASP A 53 11.41 8.93 6.11
CA ASP A 53 12.77 9.19 6.58
C ASP A 53 13.84 9.05 5.48
N GLY A 54 13.55 9.57 4.28
CA GLY A 54 14.44 9.49 3.12
C GLY A 54 14.44 8.14 2.37
N GLN A 55 13.68 7.14 2.83
CA GLN A 55 13.56 5.84 2.15
C GLN A 55 12.25 5.75 1.37
N LYS A 56 12.35 5.42 0.07
CA LYS A 56 11.16 5.22 -0.77
C LYS A 56 10.41 3.98 -0.32
N TYR A 57 9.09 4.11 -0.24
CA TYR A 57 8.20 3.03 0.17
C TYR A 57 7.45 2.40 -1.02
N GLY A 58 7.98 2.57 -2.24
CA GLY A 58 7.37 2.16 -3.50
C GLY A 58 7.22 0.65 -3.69
N GLU A 59 8.04 -0.14 -2.99
CA GLU A 59 7.86 -1.59 -2.94
C GLU A 59 6.56 -2.00 -2.23
N TYR A 60 5.93 -1.12 -1.46
CA TYR A 60 4.69 -1.40 -0.76
C TYR A 60 3.55 -0.53 -1.27
N ILE A 61 3.79 0.78 -1.40
CA ILE A 61 2.77 1.75 -1.76
C ILE A 61 3.16 2.48 -3.04
N SER A 62 2.36 2.24 -4.08
CA SER A 62 2.38 2.95 -5.36
C SER A 62 0.95 3.36 -5.69
N LEU A 63 0.67 4.66 -5.66
CA LEU A 63 -0.68 5.20 -5.87
C LEU A 63 -0.78 5.89 -7.22
N SER A 64 -1.84 5.62 -7.97
CA SER A 64 -2.17 6.39 -9.16
C SER A 64 -2.93 7.67 -8.78
N GLY A 65 -2.47 8.79 -9.35
CA GLY A 65 -3.06 10.11 -9.15
C GLY A 65 -3.79 10.65 -10.39
N GLU A 66 -3.92 9.85 -11.44
CA GLU A 66 -4.68 10.22 -12.65
C GLU A 66 -6.18 10.07 -12.41
N LEU A 67 -6.99 10.98 -12.95
CA LEU A 67 -8.44 11.01 -12.74
C LEU A 67 -9.12 9.66 -13.04
N ALA A 68 -8.72 9.01 -14.14
CA ALA A 68 -9.33 7.77 -14.61
C ALA A 68 -8.99 6.55 -13.75
N SER A 69 -7.90 6.63 -12.98
CA SER A 69 -7.35 5.53 -12.16
C SER A 69 -7.08 5.95 -10.70
N LEU A 70 -7.75 7.00 -10.23
CA LEU A 70 -7.45 7.65 -8.95
C LEU A 70 -7.66 6.70 -7.76
N MET A 71 -6.57 6.32 -7.08
CA MET A 71 -6.64 5.32 -6.00
C MET A 71 -7.01 5.89 -4.64
N ALA A 72 -6.72 7.18 -4.40
CA ALA A 72 -6.99 7.82 -3.12
C ALA A 72 -7.72 9.16 -3.34
N PRO A 73 -8.97 9.15 -3.84
CA PRO A 73 -9.74 10.37 -4.05
C PRO A 73 -10.04 11.11 -2.74
N PRO A 74 -10.37 12.41 -2.80
CA PRO A 74 -10.78 13.17 -1.62
C PRO A 74 -12.01 12.52 -0.95
N LYS A 75 -12.06 12.53 0.39
CA LYS A 75 -13.10 11.83 1.18
C LYS A 75 -14.52 12.15 0.74
N LEU A 76 -14.77 13.43 0.42
CA LEU A 76 -16.09 13.93 0.01
C LEU A 76 -16.51 13.44 -1.39
N SER A 77 -15.57 12.92 -2.18
CA SER A 77 -15.80 12.35 -3.50
C SER A 77 -16.04 10.84 -3.48
N ILE A 78 -16.02 10.21 -2.29
CA ILE A 78 -16.21 8.75 -2.13
C ILE A 78 -17.62 8.48 -1.64
N TRP A 79 -18.37 7.69 -2.41
CA TRP A 79 -19.67 7.19 -1.99
C TRP A 79 -19.55 6.32 -0.73
N GLY A 80 -20.34 6.64 0.30
CA GLY A 80 -20.26 5.99 1.62
C GLY A 80 -19.02 6.37 2.45
N SER A 81 -18.18 7.30 1.97
CA SER A 81 -17.00 7.84 2.68
C SER A 81 -16.01 6.78 3.21
N LYS A 82 -15.95 5.61 2.56
CA LYS A 82 -15.00 4.54 2.89
C LYS A 82 -13.67 4.79 2.21
N LEU A 83 -12.81 5.55 2.88
CA LEU A 83 -11.43 5.77 2.44
C LEU A 83 -10.61 4.49 2.56
N TYR A 84 -9.73 4.26 1.58
CA TYR A 84 -8.61 3.36 1.75
C TYR A 84 -7.72 3.85 2.89
N SER A 85 -7.35 2.97 3.81
CA SER A 85 -6.39 3.26 4.87
C SER A 85 -5.26 2.24 4.83
N PHE A 86 -4.04 2.72 5.06
CA PHE A 86 -2.85 1.89 5.22
C PHE A 86 -2.93 0.99 6.46
N GLY A 87 -3.78 1.29 7.43
CA GLY A 87 -3.93 0.49 8.64
C GLY A 87 -4.76 1.21 9.68
N THR A 88 -4.99 0.54 10.81
CA THR A 88 -5.69 1.13 11.95
C THR A 88 -4.69 1.85 12.86
N PRO A 89 -4.80 3.19 13.02
CA PRO A 89 -3.94 3.94 13.93
C PRO A 89 -4.25 3.58 15.38
N LYS A 90 -3.32 3.89 16.31
CA LYS A 90 -3.49 3.63 17.75
C LYS A 90 -3.88 2.19 18.08
N ASN A 91 -3.41 1.24 17.26
CA ASN A 91 -3.67 -0.18 17.42
C ASN A 91 -2.36 -0.90 17.73
N ASN A 92 -2.42 -1.86 18.64
CA ASN A 92 -1.29 -2.70 19.04
C ASN A 92 -1.31 -4.10 18.41
N ASN A 93 -2.37 -4.45 17.66
CA ASN A 93 -2.40 -5.63 16.82
C ASN A 93 -1.51 -5.40 15.59
N PRO A 94 -0.44 -6.19 15.38
CA PRO A 94 0.49 -5.97 14.28
C PRO A 94 -0.11 -6.08 12.89
N LEU A 95 -1.15 -6.90 12.72
CA LEU A 95 -1.83 -7.11 11.43
C LEU A 95 -2.75 -5.94 11.07
N LEU A 96 -3.13 -5.11 12.06
CA LEU A 96 -3.96 -3.92 11.86
C LEU A 96 -3.13 -2.64 11.90
N SER A 97 -2.04 -2.61 12.67
CA SER A 97 -1.21 -1.42 12.88
C SER A 97 -0.21 -1.18 11.75
N THR A 98 -0.65 -1.30 10.49
CA THR A 98 0.19 -1.20 9.28
C THR A 98 0.27 0.21 8.70
N THR A 99 -0.17 1.24 9.42
CA THR A 99 0.03 2.65 9.06
C THR A 99 1.51 2.97 8.78
N LEU A 100 1.79 3.93 7.90
CA LEU A 100 3.16 4.26 7.50
C LEU A 100 3.88 5.00 8.62
N LYS A 101 4.87 4.36 9.26
CA LYS A 101 5.55 4.91 10.44
C LYS A 101 6.88 5.55 10.08
N TYR A 102 7.08 6.79 10.53
CA TYR A 102 8.31 7.56 10.32
C TYR A 102 8.69 8.34 11.59
N SER A 103 9.98 8.64 11.75
CA SER A 103 10.52 9.25 12.98
C SER A 103 11.07 10.65 12.80
N HIS A 104 11.34 11.08 11.57
CA HIS A 104 11.96 12.38 11.30
C HIS A 104 11.23 13.12 10.21
N SER A 105 10.92 12.45 9.08
CA SER A 105 10.32 13.15 7.97
C SER A 105 9.52 12.29 6.99
N ILE A 106 8.59 12.95 6.30
CA ILE A 106 7.75 12.38 5.25
C ILE A 106 7.75 13.31 4.03
N THR A 107 7.79 12.74 2.83
CA THR A 107 7.45 13.44 1.58
C THR A 107 6.87 12.42 0.60
N VAL A 108 6.58 12.86 -0.63
CA VAL A 108 6.15 12.02 -1.73
C VAL A 108 6.98 12.30 -2.97
N GLU A 109 7.22 11.28 -3.79
CA GLU A 109 7.70 11.46 -5.16
C GLU A 109 6.54 11.25 -6.13
N CYS A 110 6.39 12.18 -7.09
CA CYS A 110 5.30 12.17 -8.06
C CYS A 110 5.84 12.08 -9.48
N LEU A 111 5.49 11.05 -10.23
CA LEU A 111 5.87 10.85 -11.63
C LEU A 111 4.75 11.34 -12.55
N ALA A 112 5.09 12.23 -13.48
CA ALA A 112 4.25 12.55 -14.63
C ALA A 112 4.36 11.43 -15.67
N GLY A 113 3.24 11.08 -16.30
CA GLY A 113 3.18 10.10 -17.38
C GLY A 113 3.72 10.66 -18.70
N ALA A 114 3.26 10.06 -19.81
CA ALA A 114 3.75 10.38 -21.16
C ALA A 114 3.47 11.83 -21.61
N THR A 115 2.54 12.52 -20.95
CA THR A 115 2.22 13.93 -21.20
C THR A 115 2.68 14.82 -20.05
N ALA A 116 2.99 16.08 -20.34
CA ALA A 116 3.25 17.06 -19.30
C ALA A 116 1.99 17.30 -18.45
N ILE A 117 2.20 17.64 -17.19
CA ILE A 117 1.17 18.13 -16.28
C ILE A 117 1.23 19.65 -16.29
N THR A 118 0.15 20.28 -16.73
CA THR A 118 0.04 21.74 -16.82
C THR A 118 -0.77 22.31 -15.66
N GLY A 119 -1.78 21.56 -15.17
CA GLY A 119 -2.59 21.92 -14.03
C GLY A 119 -1.92 21.66 -12.68
N ASP A 120 -2.49 22.24 -11.63
CA ASP A 120 -2.09 21.96 -10.26
C ASP A 120 -2.65 20.62 -9.80
N TYR A 121 -1.87 19.91 -8.99
CA TYR A 121 -2.33 18.73 -8.25
C TYR A 121 -1.93 18.86 -6.79
N ARG A 122 -2.62 18.11 -5.92
CA ARG A 122 -2.33 18.10 -4.49
C ARG A 122 -2.38 16.68 -3.96
N VAL A 123 -1.35 16.31 -3.21
CA VAL A 123 -1.32 15.08 -2.40
C VAL A 123 -1.35 15.50 -0.93
N ARG A 124 -2.26 14.92 -0.15
CA ARG A 124 -2.33 15.09 1.31
C ARG A 124 -2.13 13.74 1.97
N LEU A 125 -1.29 13.70 2.98
CA LEU A 125 -1.11 12.55 3.85
C LEU A 125 -1.74 12.89 5.20
N TRP A 126 -2.66 12.05 5.65
CA TRP A 126 -3.38 12.24 6.90
C TRP A 126 -2.90 11.25 7.94
N GLY A 127 -2.65 11.72 9.15
CA GLY A 127 -1.97 10.92 10.16
C GLY A 127 -2.05 11.50 11.56
N TYR A 128 -1.32 10.87 12.46
CA TYR A 128 -1.13 11.31 13.84
C TYR A 128 0.34 11.59 14.10
N VAL A 129 0.59 12.62 14.91
CA VAL A 129 1.89 12.89 15.52
C VAL A 129 1.76 12.65 17.02
N TYR A 130 2.74 11.98 17.60
CA TYR A 130 2.79 11.57 19.00
C TYR A 130 4.06 12.13 19.64
N LYS A 131 3.96 12.53 20.91
CA LYS A 131 5.15 12.75 21.73
C LYS A 131 5.74 11.42 22.17
N VAL A 132 7.07 11.33 22.15
CA VAL A 132 7.82 10.09 22.41
C VAL A 132 7.52 9.51 23.80
N ASP A 133 7.35 10.37 24.81
CA ASP A 133 7.03 9.99 26.19
C ASP A 133 5.62 9.42 26.36
N GLU A 134 4.70 9.71 25.43
CA GLU A 134 3.33 9.19 25.46
C GLU A 134 3.17 7.83 24.77
N LEU A 135 4.12 7.44 23.92
CA LEU A 135 4.01 6.25 23.07
C LEU A 135 3.73 4.96 23.86
N SER A 136 4.45 4.76 24.96
CA SER A 136 4.28 3.57 25.80
C SER A 136 2.89 3.51 26.45
N ARG A 137 2.30 4.68 26.76
CA ARG A 137 0.95 4.79 27.33
C ARG A 137 -0.14 4.57 26.29
N VAL A 138 0.07 5.03 25.06
CA VAL A 138 -0.92 4.91 23.97
C VAL A 138 -0.95 3.50 23.39
N PHE A 139 0.21 2.87 23.20
CA PHE A 139 0.32 1.60 22.47
C PHE A 139 0.73 0.42 23.36
N GLY A 140 1.44 0.67 24.46
CA GLY A 140 1.99 -0.40 25.31
C GLY A 140 2.99 -1.28 24.57
N ILE A 141 2.57 -2.50 24.29
CA ILE A 141 3.35 -3.53 23.58
C ILE A 141 2.66 -3.79 22.24
N MET A 142 3.42 -3.66 21.15
CA MET A 142 2.99 -4.03 19.80
C MET A 142 3.16 -5.54 19.61
N GLY A 143 2.10 -6.22 19.23
CA GLY A 143 2.10 -7.67 19.11
C GLY A 143 2.30 -8.38 20.45
N GLY A 144 2.52 -9.69 20.35
CA GLY A 144 2.43 -10.55 21.54
C GLY A 144 1.00 -10.66 22.06
N GLY A 145 0.82 -11.45 23.12
CA GLY A 145 -0.51 -11.63 23.72
C GLY A 145 -1.50 -12.41 22.85
N VAL A 146 -1.01 -13.18 21.87
CA VAL A 146 -1.86 -14.13 21.13
C VAL A 146 -2.33 -15.20 22.12
N PRO A 147 -3.66 -15.37 22.34
CA PRO A 147 -4.17 -16.34 23.29
C PRO A 147 -3.68 -17.75 22.97
N GLY A 148 -3.09 -18.44 23.96
CA GLY A 148 -2.52 -19.78 23.80
C GLY A 148 -1.16 -19.83 23.10
N HIS A 149 -0.64 -18.71 22.60
CA HIS A 149 0.62 -18.64 21.86
C HIS A 149 1.48 -17.42 22.26
N PRO A 150 1.98 -17.35 23.51
CA PRO A 150 2.78 -16.22 24.00
C PRO A 150 4.07 -15.97 23.20
N GLU A 151 4.56 -16.98 22.48
CA GLU A 151 5.75 -16.93 21.64
C GLU A 151 5.49 -16.40 20.22
N LEU A 152 4.24 -16.12 19.85
CA LEU A 152 3.89 -15.47 18.59
C LEU A 152 3.86 -13.96 18.72
N PHE A 153 4.39 -13.29 17.71
CA PHE A 153 4.23 -11.86 17.52
C PHE A 153 2.82 -11.52 17.01
N ALA A 154 2.32 -12.32 16.06
CA ALA A 154 0.96 -12.27 15.55
C ALA A 154 0.53 -13.65 15.03
N LEU A 155 -0.77 -13.84 14.82
CA LEU A 155 -1.34 -15.04 14.20
C LEU A 155 -2.40 -14.60 13.19
N LEU A 156 -2.19 -14.95 11.92
CA LEU A 156 -3.19 -14.74 10.87
C LEU A 156 -3.99 -16.02 10.67
N VAL A 157 -5.33 -15.92 10.78
CA VAL A 157 -6.23 -17.07 10.74
C VAL A 157 -7.17 -16.94 9.54
N ASP A 158 -6.99 -17.82 8.55
CA ASP A 158 -7.95 -18.01 7.46
C ASP A 158 -8.93 -19.13 7.84
N LYS A 159 -10.02 -18.73 8.49
CA LYS A 159 -11.09 -19.64 8.91
C LYS A 159 -11.76 -20.35 7.74
N ALA A 160 -11.86 -19.71 6.58
CA ALA A 160 -12.54 -20.28 5.42
C ALA A 160 -11.77 -21.47 4.83
N ARG A 161 -10.44 -21.46 4.95
CA ARG A 161 -9.58 -22.55 4.48
C ARG A 161 -8.99 -23.40 5.61
N GLY A 162 -9.32 -23.11 6.87
CA GLY A 162 -8.77 -23.79 8.04
C GLY A 162 -7.24 -23.65 8.12
N ARG A 163 -6.70 -22.49 7.74
CA ARG A 163 -5.25 -22.23 7.74
C ARG A 163 -4.90 -21.20 8.79
N GLU A 164 -3.74 -21.39 9.40
CA GLU A 164 -3.14 -20.46 10.33
C GLU A 164 -1.72 -20.14 9.88
N LEU A 165 -1.35 -18.88 9.94
CA LEU A 165 0.01 -18.39 9.68
C LEU A 165 0.56 -17.79 10.98
N PRO A 166 1.37 -18.56 11.73
CA PRO A 166 2.06 -18.05 12.89
C PRO A 166 3.18 -17.09 12.49
N ILE A 167 3.21 -15.89 13.08
CA ILE A 167 4.23 -14.88 12.79
C ILE A 167 5.08 -14.71 14.05
N ARG A 168 6.39 -14.93 13.91
CA ARG A 168 7.37 -14.83 15.00
C ARG A 168 8.37 -13.73 14.70
N LYS A 169 8.83 -13.03 15.73
CA LYS A 169 9.96 -12.08 15.68
C LYS A 169 10.90 -12.41 16.83
N ASP A 170 12.13 -11.91 16.76
CA ASP A 170 13.16 -12.03 17.82
C ASP A 170 12.83 -11.22 19.09
N THR A 171 11.57 -10.85 19.27
CA THR A 171 11.01 -10.20 20.45
C THR A 171 9.79 -11.01 20.92
N PRO A 172 10.02 -12.19 21.55
CA PRO A 172 8.93 -12.99 22.10
C PRO A 172 8.09 -12.15 23.07
N GLY A 173 6.76 -12.23 22.95
CA GLY A 173 5.85 -11.39 23.72
C GLY A 173 5.64 -9.97 23.20
N GLY A 174 6.23 -9.59 22.07
CA GLY A 174 5.97 -8.32 21.39
C GLY A 174 7.07 -7.27 21.55
N ILE A 175 6.91 -6.14 20.86
CA ILE A 175 7.85 -5.03 20.84
C ILE A 175 7.29 -3.92 21.74
N ARG A 176 8.04 -3.51 22.78
CA ARG A 176 7.67 -2.33 23.56
C ARG A 176 7.71 -1.09 22.67
N VAL A 177 6.63 -0.33 22.66
CA VAL A 177 6.51 0.86 21.79
C VAL A 177 7.21 2.05 22.44
N THR A 178 8.31 2.48 21.83
CA THR A 178 9.13 3.62 22.24
C THR A 178 9.53 4.45 21.02
N GLY A 179 10.11 5.63 21.24
CA GLY A 179 10.64 6.46 20.15
C GLY A 179 11.71 5.76 19.31
N ASP A 180 12.54 4.93 19.92
CA ASP A 180 13.61 4.20 19.22
C ASP A 180 13.07 3.00 18.43
N ALA A 181 12.06 2.32 18.98
CA ALA A 181 11.43 1.17 18.33
C ALA A 181 10.43 1.57 17.24
N TRP A 182 10.05 2.83 17.11
CA TRP A 182 8.94 3.26 16.23
C TRP A 182 9.04 2.75 14.79
N LYS A 183 10.24 2.80 14.20
CA LYS A 183 10.48 2.36 12.81
C LYS A 183 10.56 0.85 12.65
N THR A 184 10.67 0.11 13.75
CA THR A 184 10.75 -1.36 13.77
C THR A 184 9.38 -2.02 13.92
N LEU A 185 8.33 -1.21 14.14
CA LEU A 185 6.94 -1.64 14.19
C LEU A 185 6.38 -1.89 12.77
N PRO A 186 5.25 -2.63 12.63
CA PRO A 186 4.54 -2.78 11.37
C PRO A 186 4.27 -1.45 10.65
N GLY A 187 4.43 -1.42 9.33
CA GLY A 187 4.38 -0.21 8.50
C GLY A 187 5.60 0.72 8.64
N GLY A 188 6.58 0.38 9.48
CA GLY A 188 7.88 1.05 9.56
C GLY A 188 8.87 0.50 8.53
N ASN A 189 9.90 1.29 8.20
CA ASN A 189 10.92 0.91 7.21
C ASN A 189 12.12 0.13 7.77
N ASN A 190 12.27 0.04 9.11
CA ASN A 190 13.39 -0.64 9.77
C ASN A 190 12.93 -1.87 10.57
N GLN A 191 11.99 -2.63 10.01
CA GLN A 191 11.48 -3.83 10.65
C GLN A 191 12.46 -4.99 10.57
N ALA A 192 12.67 -5.64 11.72
CA ALA A 192 13.19 -7.00 11.73
C ALA A 192 12.21 -7.93 11.01
N ILE A 193 12.77 -8.91 10.33
CA ILE A 193 11.99 -9.82 9.53
C ILE A 193 11.30 -10.84 10.46
N PRO A 194 10.01 -11.18 10.26
CA PRO A 194 9.12 -10.78 9.17
C PRO A 194 8.64 -9.34 9.20
N LYS A 195 8.68 -8.68 8.05
CA LYS A 195 8.10 -7.35 7.84
C LYS A 195 6.60 -7.47 7.64
N ILE A 196 5.83 -6.57 8.25
CA ILE A 196 4.38 -6.48 8.10
C ILE A 196 4.08 -5.08 7.60
N ASN A 197 3.64 -4.97 6.34
CA ASN A 197 3.46 -3.68 5.67
C ASN A 197 2.12 -3.61 4.94
N PRO A 198 1.54 -2.41 4.81
CA PRO A 198 0.42 -2.23 3.91
C PRO A 198 0.90 -2.36 2.46
N LEU A 199 0.04 -2.78 1.56
CA LEU A 199 0.32 -2.87 0.15
C LEU A 199 -0.85 -2.27 -0.62
N ALA A 200 -0.53 -1.27 -1.44
CA ALA A 200 -1.43 -0.69 -2.43
C ALA A 200 -0.64 -0.47 -3.71
N ARG A 201 -1.05 -1.15 -4.77
CA ARG A 201 -0.44 -1.07 -6.10
C ARG A 201 -1.53 -1.05 -7.15
N TYR A 202 -1.14 -0.70 -8.37
CA TYR A 202 -1.97 -0.77 -9.57
C TYR A 202 -1.08 -1.12 -10.76
N ALA A 203 -1.68 -1.58 -11.85
CA ALA A 203 -0.99 -1.92 -13.08
C ALA A 203 -1.88 -1.62 -14.28
N PHE A 204 -1.25 -1.36 -15.43
CA PHE A 204 -1.92 -1.21 -16.72
C PHE A 204 -1.39 -2.24 -17.70
N ASN A 205 -2.25 -2.63 -18.63
CA ASN A 205 -1.85 -3.47 -19.75
C ASN A 205 -0.89 -2.69 -20.62
N LYS A 206 0.35 -3.17 -20.74
CA LYS A 206 1.31 -2.64 -21.71
C LYS A 206 1.06 -3.18 -23.11
N VAL A 207 0.72 -4.47 -23.19
CA VAL A 207 0.42 -5.18 -24.43
C VAL A 207 -1.09 -5.36 -24.56
N ASP A 208 -1.61 -5.18 -25.77
CA ASP A 208 -3.02 -5.34 -26.09
C ASP A 208 -3.55 -6.74 -25.72
N THR A 209 -4.78 -6.79 -25.22
CA THR A 209 -5.49 -8.04 -24.97
C THR A 209 -6.22 -8.47 -26.24
N ASP A 210 -5.83 -9.61 -26.80
CA ASP A 210 -6.37 -10.13 -28.06
C ASP A 210 -7.59 -11.06 -27.89
N GLY A 211 -7.94 -11.38 -26.64
CA GLY A 211 -9.01 -12.33 -26.30
C GLY A 211 -8.73 -13.79 -26.70
N LYS A 212 -7.51 -14.10 -27.14
CA LYS A 212 -7.10 -15.41 -27.69
C LYS A 212 -5.97 -16.06 -26.89
N SER A 213 -5.16 -15.27 -26.20
CA SER A 213 -3.91 -15.70 -25.56
C SER A 213 -4.07 -16.20 -24.11
N GLY A 214 -5.29 -16.48 -23.65
CA GLY A 214 -5.55 -16.95 -22.27
C GLY A 214 -5.46 -15.83 -21.23
N ASP A 215 -5.03 -16.16 -20.02
CA ASP A 215 -4.96 -15.20 -18.90
C ASP A 215 -3.94 -14.10 -19.17
N TYR A 216 -4.39 -12.84 -19.11
CA TYR A 216 -3.46 -11.71 -19.05
C TYR A 216 -2.88 -11.60 -17.65
N GLN A 217 -1.55 -11.71 -17.53
CA GLN A 217 -0.83 -11.59 -16.27
C GLN A 217 -0.08 -10.26 -16.23
N PHE A 218 -0.33 -9.46 -15.20
CA PHE A 218 0.41 -8.22 -14.95
C PHE A 218 1.80 -8.55 -14.40
N ARG A 219 2.70 -8.96 -15.30
CA ARG A 219 4.04 -9.42 -14.98
C ARG A 219 5.10 -8.61 -15.72
N TYR A 220 6.07 -8.10 -14.98
CA TYR A 220 7.15 -7.27 -15.50
C TYR A 220 8.12 -8.12 -16.33
N THR A 221 8.44 -9.33 -15.88
CA THR A 221 9.38 -10.23 -16.57
C THR A 221 8.90 -10.74 -17.93
N THR A 222 7.59 -10.76 -18.18
CA THR A 222 7.02 -11.07 -19.51
C THR A 222 6.77 -9.82 -20.34
N GLY A 223 7.06 -8.63 -19.81
CA GLY A 223 6.85 -7.35 -20.51
C GLY A 223 5.37 -6.96 -20.64
N ASN A 224 4.49 -7.44 -19.76
CA ASN A 224 3.07 -7.08 -19.79
C ASN A 224 2.74 -5.79 -19.01
N VAL A 225 3.71 -5.26 -18.26
CA VAL A 225 3.63 -3.98 -17.54
C VAL A 225 4.89 -3.16 -17.80
N ASP A 226 4.84 -1.86 -17.55
CA ASP A 226 5.96 -0.96 -17.87
C ASP A 226 7.05 -0.96 -16.81
N GLU A 227 6.67 -1.15 -15.54
CA GLU A 227 7.53 -0.92 -14.39
C GLU A 227 7.42 -2.06 -13.38
N SER A 228 8.47 -2.29 -12.59
CA SER A 228 8.49 -3.38 -11.60
C SER A 228 7.52 -3.15 -10.44
N GLU A 229 7.15 -1.90 -10.13
CA GLU A 229 6.10 -1.62 -9.13
C GLU A 229 4.68 -1.91 -9.64
N GLU A 230 4.51 -2.18 -10.94
CA GLU A 230 3.27 -2.65 -11.56
C GLU A 230 3.20 -4.20 -11.62
N GLU A 231 4.22 -4.89 -11.13
CA GLU A 231 4.24 -6.35 -10.96
C GLU A 231 3.15 -6.78 -9.97
N MET A 232 2.21 -7.61 -10.46
CA MET A 232 1.16 -8.25 -9.67
C MET A 232 1.22 -9.78 -9.76
N TYR A 233 2.33 -10.32 -10.27
CA TYR A 233 2.67 -11.72 -10.05
C TYR A 233 3.57 -11.84 -8.83
N PHE A 234 3.09 -12.59 -7.84
CA PHE A 234 3.78 -12.81 -6.60
C PHE A 234 4.21 -14.27 -6.49
N GLU A 235 5.50 -14.52 -6.67
CA GLU A 235 6.10 -15.84 -6.49
C GLU A 235 6.47 -16.02 -5.02
N PHE A 236 5.47 -16.35 -4.20
CA PHE A 236 5.69 -16.62 -2.79
C PHE A 236 6.28 -18.01 -2.58
N ASP A 237 7.33 -18.07 -1.78
CA ASP A 237 7.80 -19.30 -1.15
C ASP A 237 7.12 -19.49 0.21
N ASP A 238 7.68 -20.35 1.06
CA ASP A 238 7.19 -20.61 2.41
C ASP A 238 7.40 -19.44 3.39
N LYS A 239 8.01 -18.34 2.95
CA LYS A 239 8.40 -17.19 3.79
C LYS A 239 7.65 -15.92 3.47
N ASP A 240 6.87 -15.87 2.41
CA ASP A 240 6.09 -14.70 2.05
C ASP A 240 4.59 -14.98 2.14
N ALA A 241 3.82 -13.97 2.55
CA ALA A 241 2.38 -14.06 2.56
C ALA A 241 1.73 -12.74 2.19
N LEU A 242 0.55 -12.85 1.57
CA LEU A 242 -0.24 -11.73 1.08
C LEU A 242 -1.68 -11.90 1.53
N LEU A 243 -2.14 -11.00 2.38
CA LEU A 243 -3.55 -10.92 2.73
C LEU A 243 -4.22 -9.91 1.82
N VAL A 244 -4.99 -10.36 0.83
CA VAL A 244 -5.76 -9.46 -0.04
C VAL A 244 -7.15 -9.20 0.55
N GLU A 245 -7.40 -7.96 0.93
CA GLU A 245 -8.68 -7.45 1.45
C GLU A 245 -9.54 -6.82 0.36
N GLY A 246 -8.92 -6.36 -0.73
CA GLY A 246 -9.60 -5.70 -1.83
C GLY A 246 -8.89 -5.90 -3.17
N LEU A 247 -9.70 -6.14 -4.20
CA LEU A 247 -9.32 -6.15 -5.60
C LEU A 247 -10.41 -5.38 -6.35
N GLY A 248 -10.04 -4.31 -7.04
CA GLY A 248 -10.94 -3.70 -8.03
C GLY A 248 -10.41 -3.89 -9.45
N ILE A 249 -11.20 -3.61 -10.49
CA ILE A 249 -10.83 -3.79 -11.91
C ILE A 249 -11.60 -2.84 -12.82
N ARG A 250 -10.86 -2.12 -13.67
CA ARG A 250 -11.49 -1.37 -14.76
C ARG A 250 -11.67 -2.27 -15.97
N ALA A 251 -12.92 -2.52 -16.35
CA ALA A 251 -13.22 -3.31 -17.54
C ALA A 251 -12.63 -2.67 -18.80
N VAL A 252 -12.03 -3.51 -19.64
CA VAL A 252 -11.46 -3.15 -20.95
C VAL A 252 -12.07 -4.03 -22.02
N ALA A 253 -11.89 -3.67 -23.29
CA ALA A 253 -12.27 -4.55 -24.39
C ALA A 253 -11.65 -5.94 -24.19
N ASN A 254 -12.40 -6.99 -24.50
CA ASN A 254 -12.00 -8.40 -24.39
C ASN A 254 -11.79 -8.94 -22.96
N LEU A 255 -12.10 -8.17 -21.90
CA LEU A 255 -12.13 -8.71 -20.55
C LEU A 255 -13.37 -9.60 -20.35
N LYS A 256 -13.16 -10.91 -20.26
CA LYS A 256 -14.24 -11.87 -19.96
C LYS A 256 -14.47 -12.02 -18.45
N GLU A 257 -13.40 -12.31 -17.73
CA GLU A 257 -13.42 -12.70 -16.32
C GLU A 257 -12.19 -12.12 -15.60
N THR A 258 -12.26 -12.02 -14.28
CA THR A 258 -11.08 -11.66 -13.48
C THR A 258 -11.08 -12.37 -12.14
N GLY A 259 -9.88 -12.69 -11.67
CA GLY A 259 -9.64 -13.28 -10.35
C GLY A 259 -8.16 -13.34 -10.02
N LEU A 260 -7.88 -13.77 -8.80
CA LEU A 260 -6.53 -14.10 -8.34
C LEU A 260 -6.28 -15.58 -8.60
N ARG A 261 -5.16 -15.90 -9.26
CA ARG A 261 -4.74 -17.30 -9.41
C ARG A 261 -3.75 -17.64 -8.30
N ILE A 262 -4.18 -18.48 -7.35
CA ILE A 262 -3.42 -18.86 -6.16
C ILE A 262 -3.21 -20.37 -6.19
N ALA A 263 -1.95 -20.82 -6.22
CA ALA A 263 -1.58 -22.24 -6.26
C ALA A 263 -2.29 -23.04 -7.37
N GLY A 264 -2.55 -22.42 -8.52
CA GLY A 264 -3.22 -23.03 -9.67
C GLY A 264 -4.74 -22.81 -9.71
N ASP A 265 -5.37 -22.46 -8.58
CA ASP A 265 -6.81 -22.24 -8.48
C ASP A 265 -7.20 -20.76 -8.60
N TYR A 266 -8.36 -20.48 -9.17
CA TYR A 266 -8.90 -19.12 -9.26
C TYR A 266 -9.74 -18.74 -8.04
N HIS A 267 -9.56 -17.50 -7.60
CA HIS A 267 -10.29 -16.89 -6.49
C HIS A 267 -10.90 -15.54 -6.89
N PRO A 268 -12.19 -15.31 -6.56
CA PRO A 268 -13.13 -16.24 -5.92
C PRO A 268 -13.52 -17.42 -6.83
N LYS A 269 -14.10 -18.49 -6.27
CA LYS A 269 -14.50 -19.73 -6.97
C LYS A 269 -15.60 -19.56 -8.04
N GLY A 270 -15.97 -18.33 -8.37
CA GLY A 270 -16.90 -17.96 -9.43
C GLY A 270 -16.51 -16.63 -10.01
N LEU A 271 -15.31 -16.58 -10.64
CA LEU A 271 -14.66 -15.46 -11.33
C LEU A 271 -15.60 -14.27 -11.61
N PHE A 272 -15.15 -13.06 -11.29
CA PHE A 272 -15.98 -11.88 -11.48
C PHE A 272 -16.28 -11.67 -12.97
N VAL A 273 -17.55 -11.75 -13.36
CA VAL A 273 -18.06 -11.24 -14.64
C VAL A 273 -18.36 -9.76 -14.43
N LEU A 274 -17.61 -8.88 -15.08
CA LEU A 274 -17.81 -7.44 -14.91
C LEU A 274 -18.93 -6.92 -15.84
N LEU A 275 -20.05 -6.53 -15.22
CA LEU A 275 -20.84 -5.39 -15.68
C LEU A 275 -19.99 -4.11 -15.51
N PRO A 276 -20.18 -3.08 -16.35
CA PRO A 276 -19.18 -2.03 -16.52
C PRO A 276 -19.15 -1.03 -15.35
N LEU A 277 -18.30 -1.23 -14.32
CA LEU A 277 -17.62 -0.14 -13.57
C LEU A 277 -16.62 -0.62 -12.46
N ILE A 278 -15.50 0.14 -12.34
CA ILE A 278 -14.63 0.43 -11.16
C ILE A 278 -13.26 -0.31 -10.98
N LEU A 279 -12.19 0.44 -11.35
CA LEU A 279 -10.82 0.63 -10.79
C LEU A 279 -10.06 -0.50 -10.07
N LEU A 280 -8.82 -0.82 -10.50
CA LEU A 280 -7.84 -1.66 -9.75
C LEU A 280 -7.30 -0.99 -8.47
N LEU A 281 -7.89 -1.33 -7.33
CA LEU A 281 -7.34 -1.09 -6.00
C LEU A 281 -6.92 -2.42 -5.39
N PHE A 282 -5.64 -2.62 -5.11
CA PHE A 282 -5.18 -3.69 -4.22
C PHE A 282 -5.17 -3.15 -2.79
N HIS A 283 -5.88 -3.84 -1.90
CA HIS A 283 -5.88 -3.58 -0.47
C HIS A 283 -5.27 -4.80 0.18
N THR A 284 -4.06 -4.66 0.73
CA THR A 284 -3.31 -5.85 1.13
C THR A 284 -2.38 -5.61 2.32
N VAL A 285 -2.21 -6.61 3.18
CA VAL A 285 -1.07 -6.68 4.10
C VAL A 285 -0.03 -7.63 3.49
N LEU A 286 1.16 -7.11 3.19
CA LEU A 286 2.31 -7.91 2.76
C LEU A 286 3.12 -8.29 3.99
N LEU A 287 3.26 -9.59 4.19
CA LEU A 287 4.14 -10.22 5.17
C LEU A 287 5.34 -10.76 4.40
N SER A 288 6.54 -10.25 4.67
CA SER A 288 7.78 -10.82 4.11
C SER A 288 8.66 -11.32 5.24
N VAL A 289 8.78 -12.64 5.36
CA VAL A 289 9.63 -13.37 6.32
C VAL A 289 10.94 -13.78 5.62
N LYS A 290 12.05 -13.80 6.33
CA LYS A 290 13.42 -14.21 6.01
C LYS A 290 14.11 -14.31 7.37
N SER A 291 14.31 -15.52 7.88
CA SER A 291 15.37 -15.72 8.88
C SER A 291 16.68 -15.99 8.15
N THR A 292 17.78 -15.66 8.82
CA THR A 292 19.16 -16.06 8.48
C THR A 292 19.30 -17.54 8.22
#